data_AF-A0A1V6EF87-F1
#
_entry.id   AF-A0A1V6EF87-F1
#
_cell.length_a   1.000
_cell.length_b   1.000
_cell.length_c   1.000
_cell.angle_alpha   90.00
_cell.angle_beta   90.00
_cell.angle_gamma   90.00
#
_symmetry.space_group_name_H-M   'P 1'
#
loop_
_entity.id
_entity.type
_entity.pdbx_description
1 polymer ?
#
loop_
_entity_poly.entity_id
_entity_poly.type
_entity_poly.pdbx_seq_one_letter_code
_entity_poly.pdbx_strand_id
1 'polypeptide(L)'
;MKRRIIKGIILSVLCLVLLASLTSCAMGLSGTYKKGSDLAYETYRFSGNKFYYEVGALGVKVGGHEGTYKIKDGKITFIYDDSEHTYKFEKGKDYIIINGASYDKK
;
A
#
# COMPACT_ATOMS: atom_id res chain seq x y z
N MET A 1 5.29 -46.80 -15.82
CA MET A 1 4.66 -45.55 -16.32
C MET A 1 3.97 -44.71 -15.23
N LYS A 2 3.25 -45.29 -14.25
CA LYS A 2 2.47 -44.53 -13.24
C LYS A 2 3.26 -43.49 -12.40
N ARG A 3 4.52 -43.77 -12.03
CA ARG A 3 5.35 -42.84 -11.22
C ARG A 3 5.81 -41.56 -11.95
N ARG A 4 5.86 -41.57 -13.29
CA ARG A 4 6.29 -40.39 -14.08
C ARG A 4 5.19 -39.32 -14.16
N ILE A 5 3.93 -39.76 -14.19
CA ILE A 5 2.75 -38.87 -14.25
C ILE A 5 2.58 -38.11 -12.92
N ILE A 6 2.79 -38.78 -11.78
CA ILE A 6 2.67 -38.20 -10.44
C ILE A 6 3.70 -37.07 -10.21
N LYS A 7 4.93 -37.23 -10.71
CA LYS A 7 5.98 -36.19 -10.60
C LYS A 7 5.66 -34.92 -11.39
N GLY A 8 5.01 -35.05 -12.56
CA GLY A 8 4.61 -33.90 -13.38
C GLY A 8 3.50 -33.05 -12.75
N ILE A 9 2.56 -33.71 -12.05
CA ILE A 9 1.44 -33.05 -11.37
C ILE A 9 1.92 -32.30 -10.12
N ILE A 10 2.87 -32.87 -9.37
CA ILE A 10 3.43 -32.18 -8.18
C ILE A 10 4.20 -30.92 -8.58
N LEU A 11 4.94 -30.96 -9.69
CA LEU A 11 5.72 -29.81 -10.17
C LEU A 11 4.83 -28.67 -10.67
N SER A 12 3.70 -28.98 -11.34
CA SER A 12 2.76 -27.96 -11.81
C SER A 12 1.98 -27.29 -10.67
N VAL A 13 1.59 -28.06 -9.64
CA VAL A 13 0.92 -27.52 -8.43
C VAL A 13 1.88 -26.64 -7.62
N LEU A 14 3.16 -27.02 -7.49
CA LEU A 14 4.17 -26.21 -6.79
C LEU A 14 4.42 -24.88 -7.53
N CYS A 15 4.44 -24.89 -8.86
CA CYS A 15 4.55 -23.68 -9.68
C CYS A 15 3.36 -22.72 -9.48
N LEU A 16 2.13 -23.25 -9.39
CA LEU A 16 0.92 -22.44 -9.14
C LEU A 16 0.91 -21.80 -7.74
N VAL A 17 1.40 -22.51 -6.73
CA VAL A 17 1.53 -21.96 -5.35
C VAL A 17 2.62 -20.88 -5.29
N LEU A 18 3.71 -21.04 -6.05
CA LEU A 18 4.76 -20.02 -6.18
C LEU A 18 4.29 -18.80 -6.99
N LEU A 19 3.47 -18.97 -8.02
CA LEU A 19 2.85 -17.86 -8.76
C LEU A 19 1.87 -17.05 -7.87
N ALA A 20 1.13 -17.72 -6.99
CA ALA A 20 0.27 -17.06 -6.02
C ALA A 20 1.06 -16.25 -4.98
N SER A 21 2.24 -16.72 -4.54
CA SER A 21 3.11 -15.94 -3.66
C SER A 21 3.84 -14.80 -4.40
N LEU A 22 4.13 -14.93 -5.71
CA LEU A 22 4.67 -13.83 -6.52
C LEU A 22 3.65 -12.71 -6.74
N THR A 23 2.34 -12.97 -6.73
CA THR A 23 1.34 -11.88 -6.76
C THR A 23 1.28 -11.06 -5.46
N SER A 24 1.90 -11.54 -4.37
CA SER A 24 2.12 -10.74 -3.15
C SER A 24 3.31 -9.77 -3.24
N CYS A 25 4.06 -9.80 -4.35
CA CYS A 25 4.79 -8.64 -4.86
C CYS A 25 3.80 -7.61 -5.47
N ALA A 26 2.66 -7.44 -4.80
CA ALA A 26 1.53 -6.65 -5.21
C ALA A 26 1.98 -5.20 -5.27
N MET A 27 1.68 -4.55 -6.40
CA MET A 27 1.81 -3.12 -6.68
C MET A 27 1.67 -2.24 -5.43
N GLY A 28 2.77 -2.04 -4.72
CA GLY A 28 2.85 -1.06 -3.66
C GLY A 28 2.69 0.34 -4.25
N LEU A 29 2.10 1.24 -3.49
CA LEU A 29 2.28 2.66 -3.70
C LEU A 29 3.77 3.01 -3.53
N SER A 30 4.20 3.97 -4.34
CA SER A 30 5.51 4.59 -4.21
C SER A 30 5.39 6.10 -4.40
N GLY A 31 6.28 6.82 -3.74
CA GLY A 31 6.38 8.26 -3.82
C GLY A 31 5.66 9.00 -2.70
N THR A 32 5.59 10.32 -2.86
CA THR A 32 5.02 11.25 -1.89
C THR A 32 3.72 11.81 -2.43
N TYR A 33 2.66 11.81 -1.62
CA TYR A 33 1.36 12.38 -1.95
C TYR A 33 1.02 13.42 -0.89
N LYS A 34 0.76 14.66 -1.31
CA LYS A 34 0.52 15.80 -0.41
C LYS A 34 -0.83 16.43 -0.70
N LYS A 35 -1.51 16.82 0.36
CA LYS A 35 -2.70 17.66 0.36
C LYS A 35 -2.40 18.94 1.13
N GLY A 36 -2.90 20.07 0.64
CA GLY A 36 -2.73 21.37 1.30
C GLY A 36 -1.44 22.11 0.91
N SER A 37 -1.15 23.17 1.66
CA SER A 37 -0.06 24.13 1.41
C SER A 37 0.93 24.13 2.57
N ASP A 38 1.98 24.95 2.52
CA ASP A 38 2.97 24.98 3.61
C ASP A 38 2.41 25.58 4.90
N LEU A 39 1.27 26.29 4.84
CA LEU A 39 0.56 26.78 6.03
C LEU A 39 -0.15 25.65 6.79
N ALA A 40 -0.64 24.63 6.08
CA ALA A 40 -1.27 23.43 6.63
C ALA A 40 -1.24 22.30 5.58
N TYR A 41 -0.59 21.19 5.90
CA TYR A 41 -0.44 20.07 4.99
C TYR A 41 -0.62 18.71 5.67
N GLU A 42 -1.02 17.75 4.85
CA GLU A 42 -0.98 16.32 5.12
C GLU A 42 -0.13 15.67 4.03
N THR A 43 0.76 14.75 4.40
CA THR A 43 1.65 14.06 3.46
C THR A 43 1.73 12.58 3.77
N TYR A 44 1.51 11.75 2.75
CA TYR A 44 1.81 10.32 2.78
C TYR A 44 3.04 10.02 1.93
N ARG A 45 3.98 9.25 2.47
CA ARG A 45 5.14 8.71 1.76
C ARG A 45 5.05 7.20 1.75
N PHE A 46 5.09 6.59 0.58
CA PHE A 46 4.98 5.13 0.41
C PHE A 46 6.26 4.54 -0.16
N SER A 47 6.67 3.40 0.39
CA SER A 47 7.81 2.62 -0.10
C SER A 47 7.57 1.13 0.17
N GLY A 48 7.32 0.36 -0.90
CA GLY A 48 6.94 -1.05 -0.79
C GLY A 48 5.64 -1.19 0.01
N ASN A 49 5.66 -1.99 1.08
CA ASN A 49 4.53 -2.19 2.00
C ASN A 49 4.51 -1.22 3.20
N LYS A 50 5.44 -0.26 3.25
CA LYS A 50 5.55 0.73 4.32
C LYS A 50 4.94 2.07 3.92
N PHE A 51 4.42 2.78 4.90
CA PHE A 51 4.01 4.16 4.75
C PHE A 51 4.54 5.01 5.90
N TYR A 52 4.65 6.30 5.65
CA TYR A 52 4.87 7.33 6.64
C TYR A 52 3.87 8.46 6.38
N TYR A 53 3.08 8.81 7.38
CA TYR A 53 2.10 9.89 7.36
C TYR A 53 2.62 11.05 8.21
N GLU A 54 2.42 12.27 7.72
CA GLU A 54 2.83 13.49 8.39
C GLU A 54 1.77 14.57 8.24
N VAL A 55 1.54 15.28 9.34
CA VAL A 55 0.80 16.54 9.35
C VAL A 55 1.74 17.65 9.77
N GLY A 56 1.61 18.80 9.13
CA GLY A 56 2.40 19.99 9.44
C GLY A 56 1.60 21.27 9.25
N ALA A 57 2.07 22.33 9.90
CA ALA A 57 1.53 23.67 9.79
C ALA A 57 2.68 24.69 9.83
N LEU A 58 2.55 25.80 9.13
CA LEU A 58 3.57 26.87 9.08
C LEU A 58 4.99 26.35 8.74
N GLY A 59 5.09 25.37 7.84
CA GLY A 59 6.36 24.76 7.43
C GLY A 59 7.01 23.83 8.46
N VAL A 60 6.36 23.54 9.59
CA VAL A 60 6.88 22.61 10.61
C VAL A 60 6.00 21.36 10.72
N LYS A 61 6.65 20.21 10.93
CA LYS A 61 5.97 18.95 11.25
C LYS A 61 5.35 19.05 12.65
N VAL A 62 4.04 18.78 12.75
CA VAL A 62 3.30 18.77 14.01
C VAL A 62 2.94 17.37 14.49
N GLY A 63 2.92 16.38 13.59
CA GLY A 63 2.58 15.00 13.95
C GLY A 63 2.80 14.03 12.79
N GLY A 64 2.64 12.74 13.06
CA GLY A 64 2.76 11.70 12.05
C GLY A 64 2.78 10.30 12.64
N HIS A 65 2.58 9.31 11.77
CA HIS A 65 2.65 7.89 12.10
C HIS A 65 3.45 7.17 11.02
N GLU A 66 4.13 6.11 11.41
CA GLU A 66 4.76 5.18 10.48
C GLU A 66 4.20 3.78 10.67
N GLY A 67 4.20 3.00 9.60
CA GLY A 67 3.68 1.65 9.69
C GLY A 67 3.67 0.94 8.36
N THR A 68 2.78 -0.04 8.26
CA THR A 68 2.56 -0.80 7.03
C THR A 68 1.16 -0.60 6.51
N TYR A 69 0.94 -0.94 5.25
CA TYR A 69 -0.39 -0.86 4.67
C TYR A 69 -0.65 -2.03 3.73
N LYS A 70 -1.94 -2.29 3.49
CA LYS A 70 -2.43 -3.27 2.53
C LYS A 70 -3.56 -2.63 1.72
N ILE A 71 -3.65 -2.95 0.44
CA ILE A 71 -4.74 -2.51 -0.43
C ILE A 71 -5.50 -3.74 -0.89
N LYS A 72 -6.81 -3.76 -0.65
CA LYS A 72 -7.68 -4.86 -1.06
C LYS A 72 -9.11 -4.33 -1.28
N ASP A 73 -9.76 -4.78 -2.34
CA ASP A 73 -11.18 -4.51 -2.62
C ASP A 73 -11.56 -3.00 -2.55
N GLY A 74 -10.75 -2.14 -3.17
CA GLY A 74 -10.98 -0.68 -3.19
C GLY A 74 -10.82 0.00 -1.83
N LYS A 75 -10.11 -0.64 -0.90
CA LYS A 75 -9.81 -0.12 0.43
C LYS A 75 -8.32 -0.17 0.71
N ILE A 76 -7.86 0.77 1.53
CA ILE A 76 -6.52 0.78 2.11
C ILE A 76 -6.64 0.59 3.62
N THR A 77 -5.85 -0.33 4.17
CA THR A 77 -5.75 -0.58 5.60
C THR A 77 -4.35 -0.20 6.06
N PHE A 78 -4.26 0.80 6.93
CA PHE A 78 -3.02 1.21 7.59
C PHE A 78 -2.88 0.47 8.92
N ILE A 79 -1.66 0.02 9.23
CA ILE A 79 -1.34 -0.73 10.45
C ILE A 79 -0.20 0.03 11.14
N TYR A 80 -0.52 0.64 12.27
CA TYR A 80 0.38 1.43 13.12
C TYR A 80 -0.17 1.47 14.55
N ASP A 81 0.68 1.72 15.54
CA ASP A 81 0.30 1.78 16.97
C ASP A 81 -0.58 0.57 17.40
N ASP A 82 -0.18 -0.64 16.99
CA ASP A 82 -0.87 -1.92 17.22
C ASP A 82 -2.36 -1.94 16.79
N SER A 83 -2.75 -1.04 15.89
CA SER A 83 -4.13 -0.84 15.44
C SER A 83 -4.25 -0.91 13.91
N GLU A 84 -5.41 -1.35 13.42
CA GLU A 84 -5.74 -1.35 11.99
C GLU A 84 -6.79 -0.26 11.66
N HIS A 85 -6.48 0.56 10.66
CA HIS A 85 -7.33 1.66 10.21
C HIS A 85 -7.66 1.50 8.73
N THR A 86 -8.93 1.19 8.41
CA THR A 86 -9.36 0.90 7.04
C THR A 86 -10.22 2.01 6.45
N TYR A 87 -9.87 2.43 5.23
CA TYR A 87 -10.53 3.52 4.52
C TYR A 87 -10.86 3.13 3.08
N LYS A 88 -11.87 3.80 2.50
CA LYS A 88 -12.09 3.77 1.04
C LYS A 88 -10.86 4.33 0.33
N PHE A 89 -10.46 3.69 -0.76
CA PHE A 89 -9.23 4.01 -1.47
C PHE A 89 -9.41 4.01 -2.99
N GLU A 90 -8.92 5.06 -3.63
CA GLU A 90 -8.82 5.16 -5.08
C GLU A 90 -7.41 5.66 -5.45
N LYS A 91 -6.90 5.20 -6.60
CA LYS A 91 -5.58 5.59 -7.12
C LYS A 91 -5.70 6.01 -8.57
N GLY A 92 -5.25 7.22 -8.87
CA GLY A 92 -5.02 7.69 -10.23
C GLY A 92 -3.55 7.58 -10.64
N LYS A 93 -3.23 8.14 -11.81
CA LYS A 93 -1.83 8.21 -12.29
C LYS A 93 -0.96 9.06 -11.35
N ASP A 94 -1.48 10.24 -10.98
CA ASP A 94 -0.74 11.28 -10.27
C ASP A 94 -1.46 11.72 -8.97
N TYR A 95 -2.37 10.90 -8.44
CA TYR A 95 -3.09 11.18 -7.20
C TYR A 95 -3.55 9.90 -6.49
N ILE A 96 -3.89 10.04 -5.21
CA ILE A 96 -4.65 9.05 -4.43
C ILE A 96 -5.82 9.72 -3.71
N ILE A 97 -6.88 8.98 -3.45
CA ILE A 97 -8.01 9.41 -2.62
C ILE A 97 -8.13 8.44 -1.45
N ILE A 98 -8.08 8.98 -0.22
CA ILE A 98 -8.26 8.21 1.02
C ILE A 98 -9.46 8.81 1.76
N ASN A 99 -10.51 8.01 1.96
CA ASN A 99 -11.74 8.43 2.63
C ASN A 99 -12.36 9.74 2.08
N GLY A 100 -12.27 9.96 0.76
CA GLY A 100 -12.79 11.16 0.09
C GLY A 100 -11.83 12.36 0.05
N ALA A 101 -10.70 12.31 0.76
CA ALA A 101 -9.65 13.33 0.65
C ALA A 101 -8.67 12.98 -0.48
N SER A 102 -8.43 13.93 -1.40
CA SER A 102 -7.47 13.78 -2.50
C SER A 102 -6.07 14.26 -2.09
N TYR A 103 -5.05 13.53 -2.52
CA TYR A 103 -3.64 13.85 -2.33
C TYR A 103 -2.91 13.74 -3.67
N ASP A 104 -2.26 14.82 -4.06
CA ASP A 104 -1.54 14.91 -5.34
C ASP A 104 -0.13 14.36 -5.17
N LYS A 105 0.32 13.60 -6.17
CA LYS A 105 1.69 13.09 -6.23
C LYS A 105 2.66 14.26 -6.41
N LYS A 106 3.75 14.26 -5.64
CA LYS A 106 4.85 15.22 -5.72
C LYS A 106 6.01 14.70 -6.53
#